data_AF-A0A7U6B5N7-F1
#
_entry.id   AF-A0A7U6B5N7-F1
#
_cell.length_a   1.000
_cell.length_b   1.000
_cell.length_c   1.000
_cell.angle_alpha   90.00
_cell.angle_beta   90.00
_cell.angle_gamma   90.00
#
_symmetry.space_group_name_H-M   'P 1'
#
loop_
_entity.id
_entity.type
_entity.pdbx_description
1 polymer ?
#
loop_
_entity_poly.entity_id
_entity_poly.type
_entity_poly.pdbx_seq_one_letter_code
_entity_poly.pdbx_strand_id
1 'polypeptide(L)' 'MPLYQIWYNDLDQPLVVNPPYRLRDVEIVGEVLRHERRDNRQSADPSGLTVRELMRVNGLRNVRYTMDESEPISLAG' A
#
# COMPACT_ATOMS: atom_id res chain seq x y z
N MET A 1 -8.50 -6.70 15.12
CA MET A 1 -8.33 -5.86 13.91
C MET A 1 -6.97 -6.23 13.35
N PRO A 2 -6.87 -6.62 12.06
CA PRO A 2 -5.63 -7.10 11.48
C PRO A 2 -4.57 -6.00 11.46
N LEU A 3 -3.35 -6.32 11.91
CA LEU A 3 -2.23 -5.40 11.85
C LEU A 3 -1.45 -5.60 10.55
N TYR A 4 -1.33 -4.55 9.75
CA TYR A 4 -0.52 -4.57 8.54
C TYR A 4 0.75 -3.77 8.73
N GLN A 5 1.87 -4.33 8.26
CA GLN A 5 3.12 -3.62 8.06
C GLN A 5 3.38 -3.59 6.55
N ILE A 6 3.52 -2.41 5.96
CA ILE A 6 3.61 -2.21 4.51
C ILE A 6 4.93 -1.51 4.20
N TRP A 7 5.81 -2.18 3.46
CA TRP A 7 7.04 -1.59 2.92
C TRP A 7 6.80 -1.23 1.45
N TYR A 8 7.36 -0.10 1.03
CA TYR A 8 7.32 0.37 -0.35
C TYR A 8 8.56 1.24 -0.61
N ASN A 9 8.95 1.39 -1.87
CA ASN A 9 10.09 2.22 -2.30
C ASN A 9 11.37 1.99 -1.49
N ASP A 10 11.60 0.75 -1.06
CA ASP A 10 12.77 0.33 -0.27
C ASP A 10 12.93 1.09 1.06
N LEU A 11 11.83 1.57 1.65
CA LEU A 11 11.84 2.18 2.97
C LEU A 11 12.30 1.19 4.06
N ASP A 12 13.13 1.69 4.98
CA ASP A 12 13.60 0.94 6.16
C ASP A 12 12.46 0.62 7.14
N GLN A 13 11.56 1.57 7.36
CA GLN A 13 10.43 1.43 8.28
C GLN A 13 9.12 1.18 7.52
N PRO A 14 8.29 0.21 7.96
CA PRO A 14 6.99 -0.02 7.34
C PRO A 14 5.98 1.07 7.73
N LEU A 15 5.05 1.33 6.82
CA LEU A 15 3.77 1.94 7.16
C LEU A 15 2.92 0.93 7.94
N VAL A 16 2.54 1.29 9.16
CA VAL A 16 1.70 0.45 10.01
C VAL A 16 0.24 0.90 9.93
N VAL A 17 -0.65 0.00 9.55
CA VAL A 17 -2.10 0.27 9.50
C VAL A 17 -2.89 -0.82 10.21
N ASN A 18 -3.98 -0.43 10.90
CA ASN A 18 -4.83 -1.34 11.66
C ASN A 18 -6.31 -1.11 11.32
N PRO A 19 -6.75 -1.51 10.11
CA PRO A 19 -8.11 -1.33 9.64
C PRO A 19 -9.10 -2.25 10.36
N PRO A 20 -10.40 -1.91 10.39
CA PRO A 20 -11.43 -2.75 11.02
C PRO A 20 -11.72 -4.05 10.26
N TYR A 21 -11.20 -4.22 9.04
CA TYR A 21 -11.41 -5.39 8.19
C TYR A 21 -10.15 -5.71 7.38
N ARG A 22 -10.12 -6.89 6.75
CA ARG A 22 -9.01 -7.34 5.91
C ARG A 22 -8.96 -6.52 4.61
N LEU A 23 -7.82 -5.89 4.33
CA LEU A 23 -7.60 -5.12 3.10
C LEU A 23 -7.32 -6.03 1.91
N ARG A 24 -7.82 -5.63 0.73
CA ARG A 24 -7.37 -6.15 -0.56
C ARG A 24 -6.07 -5.46 -0.99
N ASP A 25 -5.34 -6.07 -1.92
CA ASP A 25 -4.07 -5.52 -2.43
C ASP A 25 -4.21 -4.08 -2.96
N VAL A 26 -5.33 -3.78 -3.65
CA VAL A 26 -5.61 -2.41 -4.13
C VAL A 26 -5.83 -1.42 -2.98
N GLU A 27 -6.36 -1.88 -1.84
CA GLU A 27 -6.55 -1.06 -0.65
C GLU A 27 -5.25 -0.88 0.13
N ILE A 28 -4.34 -1.89 0.12
CA ILE A 28 -2.98 -1.76 0.65
C ILE A 28 -2.23 -0.65 -0.08
N VAL A 29 -2.25 -0.64 -1.41
CA VAL A 29 -1.68 0.45 -2.20
C VAL A 29 -2.39 1.77 -1.90
N GLY A 30 -3.71 1.74 -1.74
CA GLY A 30 -4.50 2.90 -1.32
C GLY A 30 -4.03 3.52 0.00
N GLU A 31 -3.67 2.71 1.00
CA GLU A 31 -3.11 3.19 2.28
C GLU A 31 -1.75 3.86 2.09
N VAL A 32 -0.87 3.27 1.27
CA VAL A 32 0.42 3.89 0.92
C VAL A 32 0.20 5.25 0.26
N LEU A 33 -0.72 5.33 -0.70
CA LEU A 33 -1.04 6.60 -1.36
C LEU A 33 -1.64 7.61 -0.39
N ARG A 34 -2.49 7.21 0.55
CA ARG A 34 -3.03 8.11 1.58
C ARG A 34 -1.92 8.62 2.51
N HIS A 35 -0.96 7.76 2.86
CA HIS A 35 0.19 8.13 3.66
C HIS A 35 1.08 9.16 2.94
N GLU A 36 1.47 8.89 1.69
CA GLU A 36 2.25 9.82 0.87
C GLU A 36 1.50 11.12 0.54
N ARG A 37 0.18 11.06 0.34
CA ARG A 37 -0.66 12.24 0.03
C ARG A 37 -0.97 13.11 1.23
N ARG A 38 -0.85 12.61 2.46
CA ARG A 38 -0.80 13.49 3.64
C ARG A 38 0.37 14.50 3.52
N ASP A 39 1.41 14.13 2.79
CA ASP A 39 2.54 14.99 2.43
C ASP A 39 2.32 15.75 1.10
N ASN A 40 1.63 15.18 0.11
CA ASN A 40 1.41 15.79 -1.21
C ASN A 40 -0.06 15.79 -1.68
N ARG A 41 -0.67 16.98 -1.76
CA ARG A 41 -2.06 17.23 -2.22
C ARG A 41 -2.26 17.08 -3.74
N GLN A 42 -2.10 15.89 -4.32
CA GLN A 42 -2.67 15.61 -5.66
C GLN A 42 -3.36 14.25 -5.71
N SER A 43 -4.65 14.31 -6.00
CA SER A 43 -5.60 13.21 -5.95
C SER A 43 -5.64 12.49 -7.30
N ALA A 44 -4.90 11.40 -7.47
CA ALA A 44 -5.24 10.41 -8.49
C ALA A 44 -6.34 9.51 -7.91
N ASP A 45 -7.54 9.62 -8.45
CA ASP A 45 -8.68 8.79 -8.08
C ASP A 45 -8.40 7.34 -8.55
N PRO A 46 -8.33 6.35 -7.65
CA PRO A 46 -7.93 4.98 -7.99
C PRO A 46 -9.03 4.18 -8.69
N SER A 47 -10.19 4.79 -8.99
CA SER A 47 -11.34 4.12 -9.59
C SER A 47 -11.04 3.61 -10.99
N GLY A 48 -10.78 2.30 -11.12
CA GLY A 48 -10.66 1.58 -12.39
C GLY A 48 -9.26 1.11 -12.78
N LEU A 49 -8.23 1.41 -11.98
CA LEU A 49 -6.86 0.91 -12.22
C LEU A 49 -6.63 -0.44 -11.54
N THR A 50 -5.91 -1.35 -12.19
CA THR A 50 -5.35 -2.52 -11.52
C THR A 50 -4.29 -2.11 -10.49
N VAL A 51 -3.96 -3.01 -9.54
CA VAL A 51 -2.90 -2.77 -8.54
C VAL A 51 -1.58 -2.35 -9.22
N ARG A 52 -1.21 -3.03 -10.30
CA ARG A 52 0.01 -2.74 -11.07
C ARG A 52 -0.02 -1.35 -11.71
N GLU A 53 -1.15 -0.98 -12.32
CA GLU A 53 -1.30 0.36 -12.93
C GLU A 53 -1.30 1.45 -11.86
N LEU A 54 -1.99 1.22 -10.75
CA LEU A 54 -2.04 2.15 -9.63
C LEU A 54 -0.64 2.39 -9.05
N MET A 55 0.15 1.34 -8.85
CA MET A 55 1.55 1.46 -8.43
C MET A 55 2.38 2.21 -9.47
N ARG A 56 2.24 1.89 -10.77
CA ARG A 56 3.00 2.52 -11.85
C ARG A 56 2.73 4.02 -11.96
N VAL A 57 1.45 4.43 -11.96
CA VAL A 57 1.04 5.84 -12.10
C VAL A 57 1.51 6.68 -10.92
N ASN A 58 1.56 6.10 -9.72
CA ASN A 58 2.00 6.81 -8.51
C ASN A 58 3.48 6.55 -8.19
N GLY A 59 4.24 5.91 -9.09
CA GLY A 59 5.67 5.67 -8.91
C GLY A 59 6.05 4.73 -7.77
N LEU A 60 5.11 3.91 -7.27
CA LEU A 60 5.34 2.96 -6.19
C LEU A 60 6.07 1.71 -6.71
N ARG A 61 7.11 1.30 -5.98
CA ARG A 61 7.95 0.13 -6.28
C ARG A 61 8.11 -0.72 -5.04
N ASN A 62 8.46 -2.00 -5.23
CA ASN A 62 8.82 -2.92 -4.15
C ASN A 62 7.78 -2.95 -3.01
N VAL A 63 6.49 -2.81 -3.36
CA VAL A 63 5.42 -2.82 -2.37
C VAL A 63 5.25 -4.25 -1.86
N ARG A 64 5.40 -4.42 -0.55
CA ARG A 64 5.20 -5.69 0.15
C ARG A 64 4.51 -5.43 1.48
N TYR A 65 3.73 -6.38 1.96
CA TYR A 65 3.08 -6.26 3.25
C TYR A 65 3.02 -7.57 4.02
N THR A 66 2.96 -7.49 5.34
CA THR A 66 2.62 -8.61 6.22
C THR A 66 1.30 -8.30 6.94
N MET A 67 0.54 -9.32 7.30
CA MET A 67 -0.68 -9.22 8.10
C MET A 67 -0.51 -10.05 9.37
N ASP A 68 -0.63 -9.45 10.54
CA ASP A 68 -0.48 -10.12 11.84
C ASP A 68 0.80 -10.99 11.92
N GLU A 69 1.92 -10.43 11.45
CA GLU A 69 3.25 -11.08 11.40
C GLU A 69 3.32 -12.35 10.52
N SER A 70 2.36 -12.55 9.62
CA SER A 70 2.39 -13.60 8.59
C SER A 70 3.51 -13.38 7.57
N GLU A 71 3.74 -14.38 6.71
CA GLU A 71 4.68 -14.27 5.60
C GLU A 71 4.42 -13.02 4.73
N PRO A 72 5.49 -12.35 4.25
CA PRO A 72 5.36 -11.15 3.44
C PRO A 72 4.77 -11.45 2.07
N ILE A 73 3.75 -10.69 1.70
CA ILE A 73 3.10 -10.71 0.39
C ILE A 73 3.68 -9.57 -0.44
N SER A 74 4.27 -9.91 -1.59
CA SER A 74 4.80 -8.94 -2.54
C SER A 74 3.75 -8.59 -3.59
N LEU A 75 3.55 -7.28 -3.81
CA LEU A 75 2.68 -6.72 -4.84
C LEU A 75 3.43 -6.32 -6.11
N ALA A 76 4.73 -6.62 -6.16
CA ALA A 76 5.54 -6.49 -7.37
C ALA A 76 4.92 -7.35 -8.49
N GLY A 77 4.51 -6.70 -9.57
CA GLY A 77 3.78 -7.31 -10.67
C GLY A 77 4.59 -8.30 -11.51
#